data_AF-A0A1S2PPS6-F1
#
_entry.id   AF-A0A1S2PPS6-F1
#
_cell.length_a   1.000
_cell.length_b   1.000
_cell.length_c   1.000
_cell.angle_alpha   90.00
_cell.angle_beta   90.00
_cell.angle_gamma   90.00
#
_symmetry.space_group_name_H-M   'P 1'
#
loop_
_entity.id
_entity.type
_entity.pdbx_description
1 polymer ?
#
loop_
_entity_poly.entity_id
_entity_poly.type
_entity_poly.pdbx_seq_one_letter_code
_entity_poly.pdbx_strand_id
1 'polypeptide(L)'
;MRRVAHPLPAAPRTGYHRLSVREHRWAFDELIAPTLLRKSVFRPDPLVVYLVGESGAQELETRRMLRRAMRPGGSPAGPRSAARHAP
;
A
#
# COMPACT_ATOMS: atom_id res chain seq x y z
N MET A 1 22.50 10.01 -5.04
CA MET A 1 21.39 10.33 -5.98
C MET A 1 21.22 11.84 -6.06
N ARG A 2 21.53 12.45 -7.21
CA ARG A 2 21.45 13.92 -7.42
C ARG A 2 20.04 14.26 -7.94
N ARG A 3 19.30 15.11 -7.22
CA ARG A 3 17.97 15.60 -7.65
C ARG A 3 18.19 16.71 -8.68
N VAL A 4 17.72 16.52 -9.92
CA VAL A 4 17.90 17.51 -11.01
C VAL A 4 16.53 18.01 -11.45
N ALA A 5 16.03 19.08 -10.83
CA ALA A 5 14.79 19.72 -11.26
C ALA A 5 14.89 20.07 -12.76
N HIS A 6 13.88 19.68 -13.54
CA HIS A 6 13.78 20.09 -14.94
C HIS A 6 12.94 21.37 -15.01
N PRO A 7 13.50 22.48 -15.54
CA PRO A 7 12.74 23.70 -15.73
C PRO A 7 11.62 23.45 -16.74
N LEU A 8 10.39 23.82 -16.39
CA LEU A 8 9.26 23.84 -17.32
C LEU A 8 9.06 25.25 -17.88
N PRO A 9 8.72 25.41 -19.18
CA PRO A 9 8.55 26.72 -19.81
C PRO A 9 7.28 27.48 -19.37
N ALA A 10 6.35 26.83 -18.66
CA ALA A 10 5.13 27.46 -18.14
C ALA A 10 4.98 27.21 -16.63
N ALA A 11 4.18 28.07 -15.97
CA ALA A 11 3.80 27.87 -14.57
C ALA A 11 3.17 26.47 -14.37
N PRO A 12 3.48 25.76 -13.26
CA PRO A 12 4.03 26.26 -12.01
C PRO A 12 5.53 25.99 -11.85
N ARG A 13 6.38 26.33 -12.85
CA ARG A 13 7.86 26.52 -12.80
C ARG A 13 8.73 25.41 -12.17
N THR A 14 8.16 24.33 -11.66
CA THR A 14 8.83 23.14 -11.14
C THR A 14 7.98 21.94 -11.52
N GLY A 15 8.39 21.22 -12.57
CA GLY A 15 7.89 19.87 -12.78
C GLY A 15 8.54 18.97 -11.74
N TYR A 16 7.81 18.56 -10.70
CA TYR A 16 8.19 17.35 -9.99
C TYR A 16 8.38 16.25 -11.03
N HIS A 17 9.50 15.53 -10.99
CA HIS A 17 9.86 14.47 -11.93
C HIS A 17 8.65 13.54 -12.18
N ARG A 18 7.88 13.82 -13.23
CA ARG A 18 6.80 12.94 -13.65
C ARG A 18 7.47 11.86 -14.48
N LEU A 19 7.43 10.64 -13.97
CA LEU A 19 7.81 9.48 -14.75
C LEU A 19 6.96 9.48 -16.01
N SER A 20 7.61 9.33 -17.17
CA SER A 20 6.91 8.97 -18.38
C SER A 20 6.13 7.66 -18.16
N VAL A 21 5.10 7.41 -18.96
CA VAL A 21 4.31 6.16 -18.87
C VAL A 21 5.22 4.93 -18.95
N ARG A 22 6.27 4.99 -19.77
CA ARG A 22 7.26 3.91 -19.91
C ARG A 22 8.07 3.72 -18.63
N GLU A 23 8.59 4.79 -18.04
CA GLU A 23 9.36 4.73 -16.80
C GLU A 23 8.48 4.29 -15.62
N HIS A 24 7.23 4.74 -15.57
CA HIS A 24 6.27 4.29 -14.57
C HIS A 24 6.00 2.79 -14.70
N ARG A 25 5.74 2.31 -15.92
CA ARG A 25 5.50 0.88 -16.18
C ARG A 25 6.71 0.04 -15.79
N TRP A 26 7.90 0.45 -16.22
CA TRP A 26 9.14 -0.23 -15.83
C TRP A 26 9.33 -0.24 -14.31
N ALA A 27 9.13 0.89 -13.62
CA ALA A 27 9.27 0.95 -12.16
C ALA A 27 8.24 0.05 -11.45
N PHE A 28 7.02 -0.01 -11.97
CA PHE A 28 6.00 -0.90 -11.42
C PHE A 28 6.37 -2.38 -11.61
N ASP A 29 6.69 -2.77 -12.86
CA ASP A 29 6.93 -4.16 -13.26
C ASP A 29 8.23 -4.72 -12.65
N GLU A 30 9.30 -3.91 -12.58
CA GLU A 30 10.62 -4.38 -12.16
C GLU A 30 10.93 -4.14 -10.68
N LEU A 31 10.36 -3.09 -10.07
CA LEU A 31 10.72 -2.70 -8.70
C LEU A 31 9.59 -2.91 -7.71
N ILE A 32 8.40 -2.35 -7.98
CA ILE A 32 7.30 -2.32 -7.01
C ILE A 32 6.64 -3.69 -6.89
N ALA A 33 6.15 -4.25 -8.00
CA ALA A 33 5.38 -5.49 -7.99
C ALA A 33 6.23 -6.67 -7.47
N PRO A 34 7.49 -6.90 -7.92
CA PRO A 34 8.30 -7.99 -7.40
C PRO A 34 8.56 -7.86 -5.90
N THR A 35 8.82 -6.65 -5.41
CA THR A 35 9.11 -6.42 -3.98
C THR A 35 7.89 -6.69 -3.09
N LEU A 36 6.70 -6.27 -3.54
CA LEU A 36 5.47 -6.42 -2.75
C LEU A 36 4.84 -7.82 -2.86
N LEU A 37 4.94 -8.45 -4.03
CA LEU A 37 4.29 -9.74 -4.32
C LEU A 37 5.15 -10.96 -3.98
N ARG A 38 6.47 -10.82 -3.76
CA ARG A 38 7.37 -11.95 -3.47
C ARG A 38 6.92 -12.86 -2.31
N LYS A 39 6.16 -12.33 -1.35
CA LYS A 39 5.62 -13.09 -0.20
C LYS A 39 4.09 -13.11 -0.16
N SER A 40 3.41 -12.66 -1.21
CA SER A 40 1.96 -12.73 -1.29
C SER A 40 1.52 -14.13 -1.69
N VAL A 41 0.41 -14.59 -1.12
CA VAL A 41 -0.27 -15.82 -1.52
C VAL A 41 -1.62 -15.45 -2.10
N PHE A 42 -2.07 -16.21 -3.09
CA PHE A 42 -3.43 -16.05 -3.60
C PHE A 42 -4.44 -16.34 -2.48
N ARG A 43 -5.50 -15.53 -2.42
CA ARG A 43 -6.62 -15.68 -1.49
C ARG A 43 -7.92 -15.53 -2.29
N PRO A 44 -8.86 -16.48 -2.20
CA PRO A 44 -10.14 -16.39 -2.89
C PRO A 44 -11.03 -15.26 -2.35
N ASP A 45 -10.82 -14.87 -1.09
CA ASP A 45 -11.50 -13.73 -0.45
C ASP A 45 -10.44 -12.74 0.09
N PRO A 46 -9.97 -11.80 -0.74
CA PRO A 46 -8.92 -10.86 -0.36
C PRO A 46 -9.47 -9.72 0.51
N LEU A 47 -8.81 -9.45 1.64
CA LEU A 47 -9.12 -8.30 2.50
C LEU A 47 -8.20 -7.11 2.20
N VAL A 48 -8.77 -5.92 2.04
CA VAL A 48 -8.04 -4.66 1.91
C VAL A 48 -8.24 -3.83 3.17
N VAL A 49 -7.15 -3.36 3.78
CA VAL A 49 -7.18 -2.54 5.00
C VAL A 49 -6.55 -1.18 4.71
N TYR A 50 -7.30 -0.11 4.93
CA TYR A 50 -6.78 1.26 4.90
C TYR A 50 -6.29 1.65 6.28
N LEU A 51 -5.02 2.03 6.38
CA LEU A 51 -4.46 2.63 7.58
C LEU A 51 -4.41 4.15 7.38
N VAL A 52 -5.03 4.89 8.28
CA VAL A 52 -5.07 6.35 8.26
C VAL A 52 -4.60 6.86 9.61
N GLY A 53 -3.63 7.77 9.61
CA GLY A 53 -3.08 8.38 10.82
C GLY A 53 -2.22 9.58 10.46
N GLU A 54 -1.82 10.34 11.47
CA GLU A 54 -0.86 11.43 11.29
C GLU A 54 0.54 10.86 10.97
N SER A 55 1.33 11.62 10.21
CA SER A 55 2.71 11.23 9.94
C SER A 55 3.50 11.16 11.24
N GLY A 56 4.18 10.05 11.48
CA GLY A 56 4.91 9.82 12.73
C GLY A 56 4.10 9.08 13.81
N ALA A 57 2.80 8.83 13.61
CA ALA A 57 1.94 8.10 14.54
C ALA A 57 2.18 6.57 14.57
N GLN A 58 3.44 6.14 14.43
CA GLN A 58 3.86 4.73 14.52
C GLN A 58 3.18 3.77 13.53
N GLU A 59 2.80 4.23 12.33
CA GLU A 59 2.16 3.40 11.29
C GLU A 59 2.91 2.10 10.99
N LEU A 60 4.25 2.09 11.14
CA LEU A 60 5.07 0.90 10.97
C LEU A 60 4.66 -0.23 11.92
N GLU A 61 4.40 0.08 13.20
CA GLU A 61 4.01 -0.91 14.19
C GLU A 61 2.60 -1.43 13.93
N THR A 62 1.66 -0.56 13.55
CA THR A 62 0.32 -0.97 13.13
C THR A 62 0.38 -1.89 11.91
N ARG A 63 1.20 -1.57 10.91
CA ARG A 63 1.39 -2.43 9.73
C ARG A 63 1.99 -3.79 10.10
N ARG A 64 2.92 -3.85 11.06
CA ARG A 64 3.49 -5.11 11.57
C ARG A 64 2.43 -5.95 12.28
N MET A 65 1.61 -5.32 13.13
CA MET A 65 0.50 -5.98 13.82
C MET A 65 -0.50 -6.55 12.81
N LEU A 66 -0.96 -5.76 11.84
CA LEU A 66 -1.88 -6.20 10.78
C LEU A 66 -1.32 -7.38 10.00
N ARG A 67 -0.04 -7.35 9.62
CA ARG A 67 0.61 -8.48 8.93
C ARG A 67 0.64 -9.76 9.75
N ARG A 68 0.75 -9.67 11.08
CA ARG A 68 0.67 -10.84 11.97
C ARG A 68 -0.77 -11.36 12.07
N ALA A 69 -1.74 -10.47 12.21
CA ALA A 69 -3.16 -10.82 12.30
C ALA A 69 -3.69 -11.48 11.02
N MET A 70 -3.18 -11.11 9.84
CA MET A 70 -3.59 -11.66 8.54
C MET A 70 -2.85 -12.96 8.13
N ARG A 71 -2.02 -13.54 9.00
CA ARG A 71 -1.37 -14.83 8.70
C ARG A 71 -2.44 -15.93 8.52
N PRO A 72 -2.20 -16.97 7.71
CA PRO A 72 -3.11 -18.10 7.60
C PRO A 72 -3.48 -18.67 8.99
N GLY A 73 -4.78 -18.76 9.28
CA GLY A 73 -5.31 -19.14 10.60
C GLY A 73 -5.63 -17.96 11.53
N GLY A 74 -5.09 -16.77 11.27
CA GLY A 74 -5.52 -15.52 11.90
C GLY A 74 -6.69 -14.93 11.11
N SER A 75 -7.88 -14.99 11.70
CA SER A 75 -8.97 -14.14 11.23
C SER A 75 -8.80 -12.78 11.92
N PRO A 76 -8.56 -11.67 11.21
CA PRO A 76 -8.87 -10.38 11.79
C PRO A 76 -10.38 -10.40 12.04
N ALA A 77 -10.78 -10.60 13.28
CA ALA A 77 -12.19 -10.67 13.67
C ALA A 77 -12.89 -9.45 13.05
N GLY A 78 -13.67 -9.70 12.00
CA GLY A 78 -14.46 -8.67 11.35
C GLY A 78 -15.45 -8.11 12.36
N PRO A 79 -15.84 -6.83 12.24
CA PRO A 79 -16.94 -6.33 13.05
C PRO A 79 -18.21 -7.11 12.69
N ARG A 80 -18.67 -7.93 13.66
CA ARG A 80 -20.02 -8.52 13.78
C ARG A 80 -20.30 -9.82 13.02
N SER A 81 -19.92 -10.94 13.66
CA SER A 81 -20.83 -12.08 13.82
C SER A 81 -21.66 -11.89 15.10
N ALA A 82 -22.52 -10.87 15.13
CA ALA A 82 -23.41 -10.57 16.25
C ALA A 82 -24.86 -10.35 15.75
N ALA A 83 -25.28 -11.13 14.76
CA ALA A 83 -26.62 -11.06 14.18
C ALA A 83 -27.17 -12.46 13.82
N ARG A 84 -26.89 -13.46 14.64
CA ARG A 84 -27.63 -14.74 14.64
C ARG A 84 -27.73 -15.24 16.06
N HIS A 85 -28.68 -14.66 16.79
CA HIS A 85 -29.47 -15.26 17.88
C HIS A 85 -30.31 -14.11 18.45
N ALA A 86 -31.44 -13.87 17.79
CA ALA A 86 -32.61 -13.28 18.44
C ALA A 86 -33.69 -14.39 18.44
N PRO A 87 -34.49 -14.50 19.52
CA PRO A 87 -35.34 -15.65 19.82
C PRO A 87 -36.46 -15.88 18.81
#